data_AF-A0A7X3V130-F1
#
_entry.id   AF-A0A7X3V130-F1
#
_cell.length_a   1.000
_cell.length_b   1.000
_cell.length_c   1.000
_cell.angle_alpha   90.00
_cell.angle_beta   90.00
_cell.angle_gamma   90.00
#
_symmetry.space_group_name_H-M   'P 1'
#
loop_
_entity.id
_entity.type
_entity.pdbx_description
1 polymer ?
#
loop_
_entity_poly.entity_id
_entity_poly.type
_entity_poly.pdbx_seq_one_letter_code
_entity_poly.pdbx_strand_id
1 'polypeptide(L)'
;MARSGRTGRGAFSRGRGRPEAWSCGSRSSWPRSCSWSSSDRRGGRSGAPVSTSGPPRSPAAKILPRAEAVRRAGPGRSFRLVFTNGCFDLLHRGHVECLVQARALGNALLVAINTDDSVRRLGKGPGRPLVAEEDRAMVLAALECVDWVTSFHEDTPEALVAELEPDVLVKGGDYTEDEVAGAEAMRGRGGRVVIVPLVAGCSTSGLVRRLKEQS
;
A
#
# COMPACT_ATOMS: atom_id res chain seq x y z
N MET A 1 45.21 44.02 43.44
CA MET A 1 46.15 43.65 42.36
C MET A 1 45.30 43.12 41.20
N ALA A 2 44.86 43.97 40.27
CA ALA A 2 45.59 44.45 39.08
C ALA A 2 45.65 43.42 37.92
N ARG A 3 44.85 43.71 36.87
CA ARG A 3 45.16 43.67 35.41
C ARG A 3 45.37 42.29 34.76
N SER A 4 45.15 42.02 33.46
CA SER A 4 44.49 42.64 32.28
C SER A 4 44.90 41.81 31.04
N GLY A 5 44.07 41.74 29.98
CA GLY A 5 44.44 41.31 28.61
C GLY A 5 43.40 40.32 28.02
N ARG A 6 42.52 40.59 27.04
CA ARG A 6 42.62 41.22 25.68
C ARG A 6 43.71 40.51 24.85
N THR A 7 43.51 39.98 23.63
CA THR A 7 42.63 40.24 22.46
C THR A 7 42.71 39.06 21.47
N GLY A 8 41.73 38.91 20.57
CA GLY A 8 41.89 38.11 19.35
C GLY A 8 40.59 37.83 18.57
N ARG A 9 40.30 38.65 17.55
CA ARG A 9 39.17 38.51 16.63
C ARG A 9 39.47 37.46 15.55
N GLY A 10 38.44 36.75 15.10
CA GLY A 10 38.45 35.98 13.86
C GLY A 10 37.03 35.75 13.37
N ALA A 11 36.57 36.60 12.45
CA ALA A 11 35.30 36.46 11.75
C ALA A 11 35.40 35.38 10.68
N PHE A 12 34.37 34.55 10.50
CA PHE A 12 34.02 34.02 9.18
C PHE A 12 32.51 33.79 9.08
N SER A 13 32.02 34.02 7.88
CA SER A 13 30.67 34.47 7.54
C SER A 13 29.76 33.37 7.00
N ARG A 14 28.46 33.56 7.26
CA ARG A 14 27.29 33.31 6.38
C ARG A 14 27.04 31.90 5.83
N GLY A 15 25.85 31.40 6.14
CA GLY A 15 25.14 30.39 5.34
C GLY A 15 23.73 30.18 5.86
N ARG A 16 22.78 31.02 5.43
CA ARG A 16 21.34 30.82 5.65
C ARG A 16 20.85 29.72 4.71
N GLY A 17 19.98 28.84 5.21
CA GLY A 17 19.21 27.91 4.38
C GLY A 17 17.99 27.42 5.15
N ARG A 18 16.87 28.12 5.00
CA ARG A 18 15.53 27.64 5.41
C ARG A 18 15.14 26.54 4.40
N PRO A 19 14.56 25.40 4.80
CA PRO A 19 13.96 24.50 3.83
C PRO A 19 12.74 25.20 3.20
N GLU A 20 12.78 25.29 1.88
CA GLU A 20 11.82 25.98 1.04
C GLU A 20 10.44 25.34 1.13
N ALA A 21 9.44 26.19 1.38
CA ALA A 21 8.04 25.89 1.18
C ALA A 21 7.78 25.72 -0.32
N TRP A 22 7.19 24.58 -0.70
CA TRP A 22 6.76 24.34 -2.08
C TRP A 22 5.44 25.07 -2.31
N SER A 23 5.52 26.23 -2.96
CA SER A 23 4.38 26.91 -3.57
C SER A 23 3.97 26.16 -4.84
N CYS A 24 2.77 25.56 -4.84
CA CYS A 24 2.17 24.96 -6.02
C CYS A 24 1.61 26.07 -6.92
N GLY A 25 2.40 26.48 -7.90
CA GLY A 25 1.95 27.26 -9.04
C GLY A 25 1.13 26.39 -9.99
N SER A 26 -0.03 26.91 -10.39
CA SER A 26 -0.89 26.32 -11.40
C SER A 26 -0.22 26.34 -12.78
N ARG A 27 -0.08 25.16 -13.40
CA ARG A 27 -0.37 24.86 -14.83
C ARG A 27 0.33 23.57 -15.28
N SER A 28 -0.51 22.64 -15.73
CA SER A 28 -0.28 21.62 -16.75
C SER A 28 1.04 21.69 -17.54
N SER A 29 1.90 20.68 -17.37
CA SER A 29 2.64 20.03 -18.47
C SER A 29 3.34 18.76 -17.96
N TRP A 30 3.10 17.63 -18.62
CA TRP A 30 3.84 16.38 -18.42
C TRP A 30 5.21 16.50 -19.12
N PRO A 31 6.34 16.12 -18.49
CA PRO A 31 7.58 15.99 -19.23
C PRO A 31 7.55 14.74 -20.11
N ARG A 32 7.68 14.94 -21.42
CA ARG A 32 7.94 13.90 -22.41
C ARG A 32 9.42 13.47 -22.34
N SER A 33 9.64 12.18 -22.56
CA SER A 33 10.91 11.45 -22.79
C SER A 33 11.91 11.33 -21.63
N CYS A 34 11.95 10.16 -21.01
CA CYS A 34 13.19 9.54 -20.54
C CYS A 34 13.68 8.58 -21.63
N SER A 35 14.71 8.99 -22.36
CA SER A 35 15.41 8.14 -23.32
C SER A 35 16.27 7.11 -22.57
N TRP A 36 15.97 5.82 -22.73
CA TRP A 36 16.83 4.74 -22.26
C TRP A 36 17.99 4.54 -23.25
N SER A 37 19.22 4.81 -22.82
CA SER A 37 20.43 4.52 -23.59
C SER A 37 20.67 3.00 -23.65
N SER A 38 20.74 2.48 -24.87
CA SER A 38 20.75 1.06 -25.20
C SER A 38 22.16 0.46 -25.22
N SER A 39 22.85 0.37 -24.08
CA SER A 39 24.24 -0.13 -24.09
C SER A 39 24.68 -1.02 -22.93
N ASP A 40 23.78 -1.71 -22.23
CA ASP A 40 24.15 -2.86 -21.39
C ASP A 40 23.34 -4.10 -21.76
N ARG A 41 23.72 -4.71 -22.89
CA ARG A 41 23.41 -6.10 -23.24
C ARG A 41 24.62 -6.96 -22.93
N ARG A 42 24.58 -7.72 -21.82
CA ARG A 42 25.13 -9.09 -21.70
C ARG A 42 24.95 -9.63 -20.27
N GLY A 43 24.24 -10.74 -20.13
CA GLY A 43 24.20 -11.53 -18.89
C GLY A 43 22.81 -12.08 -18.57
N GLY A 44 22.41 -13.16 -19.24
CA GLY A 44 21.11 -13.78 -19.05
C GLY A 44 20.95 -14.53 -17.72
N ARG A 45 19.73 -14.48 -17.19
CA ARG A 45 19.07 -15.62 -16.54
C ARG A 45 17.57 -15.55 -16.85
N SER A 46 17.11 -16.63 -17.48
CA SER A 46 15.78 -16.89 -17.97
C SER A 46 14.73 -16.87 -16.86
N GLY A 47 13.98 -15.78 -16.75
CA GLY A 47 12.59 -15.84 -16.30
C GLY A 47 11.73 -15.88 -17.55
N ALA A 48 11.19 -17.04 -17.91
CA ALA A 48 10.21 -17.10 -18.99
C ALA A 48 9.06 -16.14 -18.68
N PRO A 49 8.56 -15.33 -19.64
CA PRO A 49 7.31 -14.61 -19.43
C PRO A 49 6.24 -15.65 -19.10
N VAL A 50 5.49 -15.43 -18.02
CA VAL A 50 4.26 -16.19 -17.74
C VAL A 50 3.46 -16.21 -19.05
N SER A 51 3.23 -17.42 -19.58
CA SER A 51 2.51 -17.62 -20.82
C SER A 51 1.13 -16.95 -20.71
N THR A 52 0.86 -15.99 -21.60
CA THR A 52 -0.42 -15.28 -21.74
C THR A 52 -1.39 -16.01 -22.68
N SER A 53 -1.11 -17.26 -23.07
CA SER A 53 -1.93 -18.00 -24.05
C SER A 53 -3.12 -18.73 -23.41
N GLY A 54 -4.00 -17.98 -22.76
CA GLY A 54 -5.30 -18.45 -22.30
C GLY A 54 -6.26 -17.27 -22.14
N PRO A 55 -7.60 -17.50 -22.19
CA PRO A 55 -8.53 -16.44 -21.84
C PRO A 55 -8.17 -15.90 -20.44
N PRO A 56 -8.28 -14.58 -20.20
CA PRO A 56 -7.93 -14.01 -18.91
C PRO A 56 -8.67 -14.77 -17.83
N ARG A 57 -7.95 -15.22 -16.79
CA ARG A 57 -8.60 -15.86 -15.65
C ARG A 57 -9.66 -14.91 -15.12
N SER A 58 -10.90 -15.39 -14.99
CA SER A 58 -12.00 -14.62 -14.41
C SER A 58 -11.54 -14.01 -13.08
N PRO A 59 -11.79 -12.71 -12.81
CA PRO A 59 -11.51 -12.11 -11.51
C PRO A 59 -12.06 -12.93 -10.34
N ALA A 60 -13.23 -13.56 -10.52
CA ALA A 60 -13.83 -14.43 -9.51
C ALA A 60 -12.90 -15.57 -9.05
N ALA A 61 -12.03 -16.09 -9.93
CA ALA A 61 -11.09 -17.15 -9.58
C ALA A 61 -9.97 -16.72 -8.62
N LYS A 62 -9.77 -15.40 -8.44
CA LYS A 62 -8.84 -14.85 -7.46
C LYS A 62 -9.48 -14.64 -6.09
N ILE A 63 -10.81 -14.68 -5.99
CA ILE A 63 -11.54 -14.53 -4.73
C ILE A 63 -11.56 -15.90 -4.06
N LEU A 64 -10.91 -15.99 -2.90
CA LEU A 64 -10.70 -17.23 -2.18
C LEU A 64 -11.35 -17.18 -0.79
N PRO A 65 -12.09 -18.23 -0.38
CA PRO A 65 -12.40 -18.45 1.03
C PRO A 65 -11.12 -18.47 1.86
N ARG A 66 -11.17 -18.01 3.11
CA ARG A 66 -9.98 -17.92 3.99
C ARG A 66 -9.16 -19.20 4.04
N ALA A 67 -9.80 -20.35 4.21
CA ALA A 67 -9.11 -21.65 4.24
C ALA A 67 -8.33 -21.95 2.95
N GLU A 68 -8.88 -21.56 1.80
CA GLU A 68 -8.22 -21.71 0.49
C GLU A 68 -7.05 -20.72 0.36
N ALA A 69 -7.25 -19.48 0.79
CA ALA A 69 -6.22 -18.45 0.80
C ALA A 69 -5.01 -18.88 1.65
N VAL A 70 -5.27 -19.37 2.87
CA VAL A 70 -4.24 -19.92 3.77
C VAL A 70 -3.56 -21.13 3.15
N ARG A 71 -4.30 -22.05 2.53
CA ARG A 71 -3.67 -23.21 1.88
C ARG A 71 -2.73 -22.82 0.74
N ARG A 72 -3.08 -21.79 -0.05
CA ARG A 72 -2.27 -21.37 -1.21
C ARG A 72 -1.12 -20.45 -0.85
N ALA A 73 -1.33 -19.56 0.11
CA ALA A 73 -0.44 -18.46 0.42
C ALA A 73 0.14 -18.52 1.84
N GLY A 74 -0.20 -19.53 2.64
CA GLY A 74 0.34 -19.74 3.98
C GLY A 74 1.79 -20.21 3.99
N PRO A 75 2.27 -20.71 5.14
CA PRO A 75 3.64 -21.15 5.34
C PRO A 75 4.08 -22.26 4.37
N GLY A 76 5.39 -22.36 4.11
CA GLY A 76 5.96 -23.37 3.21
C GLY A 76 5.85 -23.05 1.72
N ARG A 77 5.27 -21.90 1.36
CA ARG A 77 5.29 -21.36 -0.01
C ARG A 77 6.71 -21.05 -0.49
N SER A 78 6.92 -21.11 -1.80
CA SER A 78 8.21 -20.81 -2.46
C SER A 78 8.37 -19.37 -2.94
N PHE A 79 7.38 -18.51 -2.68
CA PHE A 79 7.32 -17.14 -3.18
C PHE A 79 7.14 -16.14 -2.04
N ARG A 80 7.61 -14.91 -2.26
CA ARG A 80 7.45 -13.81 -1.31
C ARG A 80 6.03 -13.26 -1.36
N LEU A 81 5.26 -13.45 -0.29
CA LEU A 81 3.90 -12.95 -0.16
C LEU A 81 3.90 -11.54 0.43
N VAL A 82 3.21 -10.65 -0.27
CA VAL A 82 2.79 -9.35 0.25
C VAL A 82 1.34 -9.44 0.67
N PHE A 83 1.04 -8.94 1.86
CA PHE A 83 -0.30 -8.88 2.41
C PHE A 83 -0.69 -7.44 2.70
N THR A 84 -1.91 -7.07 2.34
CA THR A 84 -2.52 -5.83 2.80
C THR A 84 -3.99 -6.07 3.11
N ASN A 85 -4.60 -5.16 3.87
CA ASN A 85 -6.00 -5.25 4.23
C ASN A 85 -6.68 -3.88 4.26
N GLY A 86 -7.99 -3.88 4.10
CA GLY A 86 -8.79 -2.67 4.21
C GLY A 86 -10.25 -2.89 3.83
N CYS A 87 -11.04 -1.82 3.96
CA CYS A 87 -12.44 -1.84 3.55
C CYS A 87 -12.58 -1.72 2.03
N PHE A 88 -11.77 -0.87 1.39
CA PHE A 88 -11.82 -0.59 -0.06
C PHE A 88 -13.24 -0.26 -0.57
N ASP A 89 -13.99 0.52 0.20
CA ASP A 89 -15.40 0.84 -0.04
C ASP A 89 -15.65 1.43 -1.44
N LEU A 90 -15.12 2.62 -1.70
CA LEU A 90 -15.03 3.17 -3.06
C LEU A 90 -13.57 3.19 -3.49
N LEU A 91 -13.25 2.40 -4.51
CA LEU A 91 -11.94 2.42 -5.14
C LEU A 91 -11.69 3.76 -5.84
N HIS A 92 -10.46 4.22 -5.71
CA HIS A 92 -9.96 5.44 -6.33
C HIS A 92 -8.48 5.29 -6.60
N ARG A 93 -7.90 6.24 -7.34
CA ARG A 93 -6.48 6.25 -7.72
C ARG A 93 -5.53 5.94 -6.56
N GLY A 94 -5.73 6.56 -5.40
CA GLY A 94 -4.90 6.30 -4.22
C GLY A 94 -4.82 4.82 -3.79
N HIS A 95 -5.93 4.07 -3.86
CA HIS A 95 -5.91 2.63 -3.57
C HIS A 95 -5.12 1.86 -4.63
N VAL A 96 -5.35 2.16 -5.91
CA VAL A 96 -4.66 1.48 -7.01
C VAL A 96 -3.15 1.69 -6.94
N GLU A 97 -2.70 2.93 -6.71
CA GLU A 97 -1.26 3.21 -6.56
C GLU A 97 -0.66 2.50 -5.34
N CYS A 98 -1.36 2.50 -4.20
CA CYS A 98 -0.93 1.77 -3.02
C CYS A 98 -0.78 0.26 -3.29
N LEU A 99 -1.74 -0.35 -4.00
CA LEU A 99 -1.71 -1.78 -4.31
C LEU A 99 -0.62 -2.13 -5.32
N VAL A 100 -0.38 -1.27 -6.31
CA VAL A 100 0.74 -1.42 -7.27
C VAL A 100 2.09 -1.36 -6.55
N GLN A 101 2.27 -0.39 -5.65
CA GLN A 101 3.48 -0.29 -4.83
C GLN A 101 3.63 -1.50 -3.90
N ALA A 102 2.55 -1.95 -3.26
CA ALA A 102 2.55 -3.15 -2.43
C ALA A 102 3.00 -4.37 -3.25
N ARG A 103 2.42 -4.59 -4.43
CA ARG A 103 2.74 -5.73 -5.30
C ARG A 103 4.22 -5.76 -5.71
N ALA A 104 4.86 -4.60 -5.86
CA ALA A 104 6.28 -4.50 -6.19
C ALA A 104 7.23 -4.97 -5.06
N LEU A 105 6.72 -5.14 -3.83
CA LEU A 105 7.52 -5.59 -2.69
C LEU A 105 7.67 -7.12 -2.61
N GLY A 106 7.03 -7.88 -3.49
CA GLY A 106 7.12 -9.34 -3.50
C GLY A 106 6.68 -9.98 -4.82
N ASN A 107 6.38 -11.27 -4.74
CA ASN A 107 6.04 -12.08 -5.92
C ASN A 107 4.53 -12.29 -6.06
N ALA A 108 3.77 -12.15 -4.97
CA ALA A 108 2.32 -12.23 -4.98
C ALA A 108 1.72 -11.22 -3.99
N LEU A 109 0.57 -10.64 -4.33
CA LEU A 109 -0.22 -9.77 -3.44
C LEU A 109 -1.55 -10.43 -3.09
N LEU A 110 -1.76 -10.63 -1.79
CA LEU A 110 -3.05 -11.00 -1.22
C LEU A 110 -3.67 -9.77 -0.55
N VAL A 111 -4.88 -9.44 -0.96
CA VAL A 111 -5.67 -8.34 -0.37
C VAL A 111 -6.79 -8.94 0.46
N ALA A 112 -6.78 -8.67 1.77
CA ALA A 112 -7.86 -9.06 2.66
C ALA A 112 -8.85 -7.92 2.84
N ILE A 113 -10.14 -8.17 2.63
CA ILE A 113 -11.19 -7.17 2.82
C ILE A 113 -12.02 -7.45 4.07
N ASN A 114 -12.41 -6.38 4.77
CA ASN A 114 -13.38 -6.50 5.85
C ASN A 114 -14.74 -6.94 5.29
N THR A 115 -15.43 -7.83 5.99
CA THR A 115 -16.86 -8.09 5.74
C THR A 115 -17.71 -6.86 6.02
N ASP A 116 -18.94 -6.81 5.51
CA ASP A 116 -19.83 -5.67 5.71
C ASP A 116 -20.11 -5.40 7.19
N ASP A 117 -20.30 -6.46 7.98
CA ASP A 117 -20.49 -6.35 9.43
C ASP A 117 -19.22 -5.89 10.16
N SER A 118 -18.04 -6.35 9.73
CA SER A 118 -16.75 -5.85 10.26
C SER A 118 -16.62 -4.34 10.00
N VAL A 119 -16.93 -3.87 8.79
CA VAL A 119 -16.89 -2.44 8.46
C VAL A 119 -17.85 -1.61 9.32
N ARG A 120 -19.07 -2.12 9.57
CA ARG A 120 -20.07 -1.46 10.42
C ARG A 120 -19.59 -1.31 11.85
N ARG A 121 -19.01 -2.38 12.44
CA ARG A 121 -18.47 -2.33 13.81
C ARG A 121 -17.29 -1.38 13.96
N LEU A 122 -16.44 -1.27 12.92
CA LEU A 122 -15.32 -0.33 12.90
C LEU A 122 -15.73 1.15 12.85
N GLY A 123 -17.02 1.47 12.72
CA GLY A 123 -17.52 2.82 12.92
C GLY A 123 -17.01 3.84 11.90
N LYS A 124 -16.76 3.44 10.65
CA LYS A 124 -16.20 4.32 9.58
C LYS A 124 -17.17 5.39 9.05
N GLY A 125 -18.26 5.65 9.77
CA GLY A 125 -19.34 6.57 9.43
C GLY A 125 -20.68 5.84 9.22
N PRO A 126 -21.81 6.55 9.45
CA PRO A 126 -23.14 5.97 9.24
C PRO A 126 -23.36 5.59 7.77
N GLY A 127 -24.01 4.44 7.54
CA GLY A 127 -24.33 3.95 6.20
C GLY A 127 -23.15 3.33 5.44
N ARG A 128 -22.07 2.94 6.12
CA ARG A 128 -20.97 2.19 5.52
C ARG A 128 -21.02 0.68 5.84
N PRO A 129 -20.53 -0.19 4.94
CA PRO A 129 -19.97 0.16 3.63
C PRO A 129 -21.06 0.59 2.64
N LEU A 130 -20.69 1.42 1.65
CA LEU A 130 -21.55 1.84 0.55
C LEU A 130 -21.67 0.74 -0.50
N VAL A 131 -20.59 -0.04 -0.68
CA VAL A 131 -20.51 -1.14 -1.64
C VAL A 131 -20.41 -2.46 -0.89
N ALA A 132 -21.23 -3.44 -1.28
CA ALA A 132 -21.28 -4.76 -0.65
C ALA A 132 -19.93 -5.49 -0.76
N GLU A 133 -19.67 -6.39 0.17
CA GLU A 133 -18.44 -7.20 0.22
C GLU A 133 -18.10 -7.89 -1.10
N GLU A 134 -19.08 -8.55 -1.72
CA GLU A 134 -18.90 -9.31 -2.96
C GLU A 134 -18.44 -8.41 -4.12
N ASP A 135 -19.06 -7.22 -4.23
CA ASP A 135 -18.72 -6.24 -5.26
C ASP A 135 -17.32 -5.66 -5.03
N ARG A 136 -16.98 -5.31 -3.79
CA ARG A 136 -15.63 -4.85 -3.44
C ARG A 136 -14.58 -5.89 -3.77
N ALA A 137 -14.84 -7.16 -3.46
CA ALA A 137 -13.95 -8.27 -3.78
C ALA A 137 -13.75 -8.43 -5.29
N MET A 138 -14.84 -8.35 -6.07
CA MET A 138 -14.80 -8.48 -7.52
C MET A 138 -13.95 -7.39 -8.17
N VAL A 139 -14.15 -6.12 -7.78
CA VAL A 139 -13.39 -5.02 -8.36
C VAL A 139 -11.90 -5.11 -8.00
N LEU A 140 -11.57 -5.47 -6.76
CA LEU A 140 -10.18 -5.71 -6.36
C LEU A 140 -9.54 -6.87 -7.13
N ALA A 141 -10.27 -7.97 -7.31
CA ALA A 141 -9.78 -9.13 -8.05
C ALA A 141 -9.55 -8.84 -9.54
N ALA A 142 -10.27 -7.87 -10.10
CA ALA A 142 -10.07 -7.42 -11.47
C ALA A 142 -8.75 -6.66 -11.67
N LEU A 143 -8.13 -6.14 -10.60
CA LEU A 143 -6.86 -5.43 -10.70
C LEU A 143 -5.73 -6.39 -11.07
N GLU A 144 -4.89 -5.98 -12.02
CA GLU A 144 -3.76 -6.77 -12.51
C GLU A 144 -2.75 -7.08 -11.40
N CYS A 145 -2.50 -6.12 -10.51
CA CYS A 145 -1.54 -6.25 -9.41
C CYS A 145 -2.01 -7.14 -8.24
N VAL A 146 -3.27 -7.61 -8.25
CA VAL A 146 -3.84 -8.43 -7.18
C VAL A 146 -3.86 -9.89 -7.62
N ASP A 147 -3.21 -10.75 -6.84
CA ASP A 147 -3.15 -12.19 -7.10
C ASP A 147 -4.31 -12.94 -6.44
N TRP A 148 -4.64 -12.57 -5.18
CA TRP A 148 -5.77 -13.13 -4.43
C TRP A 148 -6.50 -12.08 -3.60
N VAL A 149 -7.81 -12.29 -3.45
CA VAL A 149 -8.67 -11.55 -2.54
C VAL A 149 -9.29 -12.53 -1.56
N THR A 150 -9.32 -12.19 -0.28
CA THR A 150 -10.08 -12.95 0.73
C THR A 150 -10.81 -11.98 1.64
N SER A 151 -11.81 -12.45 2.39
CA SER A 151 -12.49 -11.64 3.39
C SER A 151 -12.24 -12.14 4.80
N PHE A 152 -12.33 -11.22 5.76
CA PHE A 152 -12.21 -11.50 7.19
C PHE A 152 -13.25 -10.70 7.97
N HIS A 153 -13.80 -11.34 8.99
CA HIS A 153 -14.96 -10.85 9.72
C HIS A 153 -14.56 -10.19 11.03
N GLU A 154 -13.34 -10.40 11.50
CA GLU A 154 -12.76 -9.84 12.71
C GLU A 154 -12.58 -8.32 12.62
N ASP A 155 -12.35 -7.67 13.75
CA ASP A 155 -12.12 -6.22 13.81
C ASP A 155 -10.70 -5.86 13.33
N THR A 156 -9.74 -6.77 13.54
CA THR A 156 -8.35 -6.63 13.09
C THR A 156 -7.93 -7.85 12.25
N PRO A 157 -6.97 -7.71 11.32
CA PRO A 157 -6.48 -8.79 10.47
C PRO A 157 -5.49 -9.73 11.18
N GLU A 158 -5.25 -9.59 12.50
CA GLU A 158 -4.13 -10.23 13.20
C GLU A 158 -4.15 -11.75 13.12
N ALA A 159 -5.32 -12.36 13.33
CA ALA A 159 -5.48 -13.81 13.22
C ALA A 159 -5.15 -14.29 11.79
N LEU A 160 -5.59 -13.54 10.77
CA LEU A 160 -5.31 -13.87 9.38
C LEU A 160 -3.83 -13.68 9.02
N VAL A 161 -3.18 -12.64 9.57
CA VAL A 161 -1.72 -12.44 9.44
C VAL A 161 -0.95 -13.59 10.08
N ALA A 162 -1.40 -14.08 11.24
CA ALA A 162 -0.79 -15.21 11.92
C ALA A 162 -0.94 -16.54 11.15
N GLU A 163 -2.06 -16.74 10.46
CA GLU A 163 -2.30 -17.92 9.62
C GLU A 163 -1.54 -17.87 8.29
N LEU A 164 -1.47 -16.70 7.65
CA LEU A 164 -0.80 -16.53 6.36
C LEU A 164 0.72 -16.41 6.49
N GLU A 165 1.20 -15.89 7.62
CA GLU A 165 2.60 -15.57 7.87
C GLU A 165 3.26 -14.85 6.67
N PRO A 166 2.75 -13.68 6.25
CA PRO A 166 3.26 -13.00 5.06
C PRO A 166 4.69 -12.49 5.26
N ASP A 167 5.44 -12.34 4.17
CA ASP A 167 6.81 -11.81 4.22
C ASP A 167 6.82 -10.28 4.36
N VAL A 168 5.79 -9.63 3.80
CA VAL A 168 5.61 -8.18 3.84
C VAL A 168 4.17 -7.83 4.17
N LEU A 169 3.97 -7.04 5.21
CA LEU A 169 2.69 -6.44 5.59
C LEU A 169 2.68 -4.97 5.15
N VAL A 170 1.79 -4.62 4.23
CA VAL A 170 1.70 -3.24 3.69
C VAL A 170 0.47 -2.56 4.24
N LYS A 171 0.64 -1.31 4.69
CA LYS A 171 -0.48 -0.43 5.03
C LYS A 171 -0.36 0.92 4.34
N GLY A 172 -1.42 1.35 3.68
CA GLY A 172 -1.52 2.71 3.15
C GLY A 172 -2.05 3.65 4.23
N GLY A 173 -1.38 4.79 4.45
CA GLY A 173 -1.81 5.73 5.49
C GLY A 173 -0.67 6.53 6.09
N ASP A 174 -1.06 7.34 7.07
CA ASP A 174 -0.15 8.05 7.97
C ASP A 174 0.06 7.24 9.26
N TYR A 175 0.14 5.92 9.14
CA TYR A 175 0.37 5.01 10.27
C TYR A 175 1.86 4.93 10.57
N THR A 176 2.20 4.78 11.84
CA THR A 176 3.49 4.24 12.26
C THR A 176 3.47 2.71 12.19
N GLU A 177 4.63 2.07 12.09
CA GLU A 177 4.70 0.61 12.03
C GLU A 177 4.07 -0.06 13.27
N ASP A 178 4.18 0.56 14.44
CA ASP A 178 3.64 0.04 15.71
C ASP A 178 2.11 0.10 15.78
N GLU A 179 1.48 0.98 14.99
CA GLU A 179 0.01 1.08 14.91
C GLU A 179 -0.61 0.05 13.96
N VAL A 180 0.22 -0.69 13.21
CA VAL A 180 -0.27 -1.68 12.26
C VAL A 180 -0.63 -2.98 12.99
N ALA A 181 -1.93 -3.29 13.04
CA ALA A 181 -2.42 -4.58 13.50
C ALA A 181 -1.72 -5.74 12.76
N GLY A 182 -1.02 -6.59 13.53
CA GLY A 182 -0.20 -7.70 13.04
C GLY A 182 1.30 -7.40 12.96
N ALA A 183 1.75 -6.18 13.29
CA ALA A 183 3.17 -5.81 13.27
C ALA A 183 4.04 -6.68 14.20
N GLU A 184 3.55 -6.97 15.42
CA GLU A 184 4.28 -7.84 16.36
C GLU A 184 4.48 -9.25 15.80
N ALA A 185 3.44 -9.83 15.19
CA ALA A 185 3.51 -11.14 14.55
C ALA A 185 4.52 -11.15 13.39
N MET A 186 4.58 -10.07 12.61
CA MET A 186 5.59 -9.92 11.55
C MET A 186 7.01 -9.87 12.13
N ARG A 187 7.24 -9.04 13.16
CA ARG A 187 8.56 -8.84 13.78
C ARG A 187 9.11 -10.12 14.40
N GLY A 188 8.28 -10.85 15.15
CA GLY A 188 8.67 -12.10 15.80
C GLY A 188 9.17 -13.18 14.82
N ARG A 189 8.90 -13.02 13.53
CA ARG A 189 9.20 -13.99 12.46
C ARG A 189 10.16 -13.44 11.40
N GLY A 190 10.70 -12.23 11.58
CA GLY A 190 11.58 -11.58 10.61
C GLY A 190 10.87 -11.03 9.36
N GLY A 191 9.54 -10.92 9.40
CA GLY A 191 8.73 -10.26 8.37
C GLY A 191 8.86 -8.73 8.42
N ARG A 192 8.50 -8.06 7.32
CA ARG A 192 8.65 -6.59 7.20
C ARG A 192 7.30 -5.89 7.17
N VAL A 193 7.13 -4.84 7.97
CA VAL A 193 6.00 -3.90 7.85
C VAL A 193 6.44 -2.74 6.95
N VAL A 194 5.60 -2.33 6.01
CA VAL A 194 5.87 -1.20 5.11
C VAL A 194 4.66 -0.28 5.07
N ILE A 195 4.89 1.00 5.36
CA ILE A 195 3.88 2.03 5.22
C ILE A 195 4.05 2.71 3.86
N VAL A 196 2.98 2.68 3.07
CA VAL A 196 2.93 3.35 1.77
C VAL A 196 2.23 4.71 1.95
N PRO A 197 2.87 5.83 1.57
CA PRO A 197 2.26 7.14 1.67
C PRO A 197 0.96 7.22 0.86
N LEU A 198 -0.06 7.87 1.43
CA LEU A 198 -1.30 8.11 0.69
C LEU A 198 -1.11 9.16 -0.40
N VAL A 199 -1.79 8.95 -1.52
CA VAL A 199 -1.91 9.95 -2.57
C VAL A 199 -2.81 11.08 -2.08
N ALA A 200 -2.26 12.29 -1.99
CA ALA A 200 -2.99 13.47 -1.53
C ALA A 200 -4.29 13.70 -2.32
N GLY A 201 -5.36 14.07 -1.61
CA GLY A 201 -6.67 14.36 -2.21
C GLY A 201 -7.50 13.12 -2.62
N CYS A 202 -7.02 11.90 -2.35
CA CYS A 202 -7.73 10.66 -2.68
C CYS A 202 -8.24 9.96 -1.40
N SER A 203 -9.52 10.15 -1.06
CA SER A 203 -10.20 9.33 -0.05
C SER A 203 -11.65 9.10 -0.41
N THR A 204 -12.22 7.96 0.01
CA THR A 204 -13.66 7.66 -0.14
C THR A 204 -14.52 8.76 0.49
N SER A 205 -14.19 9.22 1.69
CA SER A 205 -14.92 10.31 2.36
C SER A 205 -14.85 11.62 1.56
N GLY A 206 -13.69 11.95 0.99
CA GLY A 206 -13.53 13.13 0.14
C GLY A 206 -14.28 13.03 -1.19
N LEU A 207 -14.41 11.82 -1.76
CA LEU A 207 -15.23 11.58 -2.94
C LEU A 207 -16.72 11.79 -2.61
N VAL A 208 -17.22 11.17 -1.54
CA VAL A 208 -18.61 11.29 -1.10
C VAL A 208 -18.97 12.73 -0.77
N ARG A 209 -18.07 13.47 -0.10
CA ARG A 209 -18.29 14.89 0.19
C ARG A 209 -18.49 15.71 -1.08
N ARG A 210 -17.60 15.54 -2.08
CA ARG A 210 -17.71 16.23 -3.37
C ARG A 210 -19.00 15.91 -4.11
N LEU A 211 -19.47 14.67 -4.05
CA LEU A 211 -20.74 14.28 -4.67
C LEU A 211 -21.93 14.98 -4.01
N LYS A 212 -21.92 15.10 -2.68
CA LYS A 212 -22.97 15.82 -1.93
C LYS A 212 -22.97 17.33 -2.18
N GLU A 213 -21.79 17.92 -2.41
CA GLU A 213 -21.64 19.36 -2.71
C GLU A 213 -22.15 19.74 -4.13
N GLN A 214 -22.42 18.75 -5.00
CA GLN A 214 -22.92 18.96 -6.36
C GLN A 214 -24.45 18.76 -6.50
N SER A 215 -25.14 18.44 -5.40
CA SER A 215 -26.60 18.27 -5.33
C SER A 215 -27.25 19.45 -4.63
#